data_AF-A0A432UWC9-F1
#
_entry.id   AF-A0A432UWC9-F1
#
_cell.length_a   1.000
_cell.length_b   1.000
_cell.length_c   1.000
_cell.angle_alpha   90.00
_cell.angle_beta   90.00
_cell.angle_gamma   90.00
#
_symmetry.space_group_name_H-M   'P 1'
#
loop_
_entity.id
_entity.type
_entity.pdbx_description
1 polymer ?
#
loop_
_entity_poly.entity_id
_entity_poly.type
_entity_poly.pdbx_seq_one_letter_code
_entity_poly.pdbx_strand_id
1 'polypeptide(L)'
;MRKANTALTIFGLFTILLIITFIDAKLGLKTATPALESKRQLIAELGLTDLALFTEARYTRHLSQADLHTAFQDHPMAIEHFPSGSLISPPPHLSR
;
A
#
# COMPACT_ATOMS: atom_id res chain seq x y z
N MET A 1 26.02 20.39 -25.21
CA MET A 1 24.72 19.68 -25.34
C MET A 1 23.59 20.66 -25.06
N ARG A 2 22.48 20.66 -25.83
CA ARG A 2 21.33 21.53 -25.51
C ARG A 2 20.75 21.12 -24.16
N LYS A 3 20.36 22.08 -23.31
CA LYS A 3 19.76 21.83 -21.98
C LYS A 3 18.61 20.82 -22.03
N ALA A 4 17.83 20.83 -23.11
CA ALA A 4 16.74 19.89 -23.37
C ALA A 4 17.22 18.43 -23.46
N ASN A 5 18.38 18.16 -24.08
CA ASN A 5 18.90 16.80 -24.18
C ASN A 5 19.29 16.25 -22.80
N THR A 6 19.89 17.09 -21.95
CA THR A 6 20.23 16.73 -20.58
C THR A 6 18.99 16.44 -19.74
N ALA A 7 17.96 17.28 -19.85
CA ALA A 7 16.69 17.05 -19.16
C ALA A 7 16.02 15.73 -19.60
N LEU A 8 16.01 15.45 -20.91
CA LEU A 8 15.43 14.22 -21.46
C LEU A 8 16.18 12.97 -20.99
N THR A 9 17.53 13.02 -20.95
CA THR A 9 18.32 11.89 -20.44
C THR A 9 18.06 11.62 -18.96
N ILE A 10 17.90 12.66 -18.13
CA ILE A 10 17.59 12.52 -16.71
C ILE A 10 16.20 11.93 -16.52
N PHE A 11 15.21 12.43 -17.27
CA PHE A 11 13.85 11.91 -17.22
C PHE A 11 13.77 10.43 -17.65
N GLY A 12 14.48 10.07 -18.72
CA GLY A 12 14.58 8.68 -19.16
C GLY A 12 15.21 7.78 -18.10
N LEU A 13 16.27 8.25 -17.44
CA LEU A 13 16.90 7.53 -16.33
C LEU A 13 15.93 7.31 -15.16
N PHE A 14 15.21 8.35 -14.73
CA PHE A 14 14.22 8.21 -13.66
C PHE A 14 13.07 7.27 -14.02
N THR A 15 12.63 7.29 -15.27
CA THR A 15 11.61 6.36 -15.76
C THR A 15 12.09 4.91 -15.69
N ILE A 16 13.34 4.65 -16.08
CA ILE A 16 13.95 3.32 -15.97
C ILE A 16 14.05 2.88 -14.51
N LEU A 17 14.54 3.76 -13.63
CA LEU A 17 14.63 3.46 -12.19
C LEU A 17 13.25 3.15 -11.58
N LEU A 18 12.21 3.90 -11.96
CA LEU A 18 10.83 3.63 -11.53
C LEU A 18 10.35 2.25 -12.00
N ILE A 19 10.65 1.86 -13.25
CA ILE A 19 10.29 0.52 -13.74
C ILE A 19 11.01 -0.57 -12.93
N ILE A 20 12.28 -0.35 -12.60
CA ILE A 20 13.06 -1.29 -11.78
C ILE A 20 12.42 -1.49 -10.40
N THR A 21 11.90 -0.45 -9.75
CA THR A 21 11.23 -0.60 -8.43
C THR A 21 9.98 -1.48 -8.51
N PHE A 22 9.23 -1.42 -9.61
CA PHE A 22 8.07 -2.32 -9.79
C PHE A 22 8.48 -3.78 -10.04
N ILE A 23 9.60 -4.00 -10.74
CA ILE A 23 10.15 -5.35 -10.95
C ILE A 23 10.63 -5.92 -9.61
N ASP A 24 11.39 -5.14 -8.84
CA ASP A 24 11.87 -5.53 -7.52
C ASP A 24 10.71 -5.88 -6.58
N ALA A 25 9.67 -5.05 -6.53
CA ALA A 25 8.47 -5.31 -5.73
C ALA A 25 7.78 -6.63 -6.13
N LYS A 26 7.68 -6.95 -7.43
CA LYS A 26 7.11 -8.22 -7.89
C LYS A 26 7.96 -9.44 -7.52
N LEU A 27 9.28 -9.29 -7.53
CA LEU A 27 10.19 -10.36 -7.11
C LEU A 27 10.14 -10.56 -5.60
N GLY A 28 10.10 -9.47 -4.83
CA GLY A 28 9.94 -9.48 -3.37
C GLY A 28 8.60 -10.05 -2.90
N LEU A 29 7.55 -9.98 -3.72
CA LEU A 29 6.28 -10.61 -3.38
C LEU A 29 6.43 -12.13 -3.22
N LYS A 30 7.19 -12.79 -4.09
CA LYS A 30 7.39 -14.25 -4.03
C LYS A 30 8.10 -14.68 -2.74
N THR A 31 9.01 -13.86 -2.22
CA THR A 31 9.70 -14.14 -0.96
C THR A 31 8.82 -13.80 0.25
N ALA A 32 7.91 -12.83 0.12
CA ALA A 32 6.98 -12.45 1.18
C ALA A 32 5.77 -13.40 1.33
N THR A 33 5.33 -14.06 0.25
CA THR A 33 4.12 -14.93 0.26
C THR A 33 4.13 -16.01 1.34
N PRO A 34 5.21 -16.79 1.55
CA PRO A 34 5.22 -17.82 2.59
C PRO A 34 5.02 -17.25 4.00
N ALA A 35 5.68 -16.13 4.30
CA ALA A 35 5.53 -15.44 5.59
C ALA A 35 4.11 -14.88 5.79
N LEU A 36 3.47 -14.38 4.71
CA LEU A 36 2.08 -13.93 4.76
C LEU A 36 1.12 -15.08 5.05
N GLU A 37 1.32 -16.25 4.44
CA GLU A 37 0.47 -17.41 4.67
C GLU A 37 0.61 -17.95 6.09
N SER A 38 1.83 -18.02 6.63
CA SER A 38 2.04 -18.40 8.04
C SER A 38 1.36 -17.43 9.01
N LYS A 39 1.41 -16.12 8.74
CA LYS A 39 0.69 -15.13 9.55
C LYS A 39 -0.83 -15.31 9.45
N ARG A 40 -1.34 -15.60 8.25
CA ARG A 40 -2.77 -15.84 8.01
C ARG A 40 -3.28 -17.04 8.81
N GLN A 41 -2.50 -18.11 8.88
CA GLN A 41 -2.82 -19.28 9.71
C GLN A 41 -2.87 -18.92 11.19
N LEU A 42 -1.86 -18.21 11.70
CA LEU A 42 -1.82 -17.76 13.10
C LEU A 42 -3.01 -16.88 13.46
N ILE A 43 -3.41 -15.96 12.58
CA ILE A 43 -4.58 -15.10 12.77
C ILE A 43 -5.86 -15.94 12.89
N ALA A 44 -6.02 -16.95 12.05
CA ALA A 44 -7.16 -17.86 12.12
C ALA A 44 -7.17 -18.68 13.42
N GLU A 45 -6.02 -19.19 13.85
CA GLU A 45 -5.87 -19.96 15.10
C GLU A 45 -6.16 -19.11 16.35
N LEU A 46 -5.73 -17.85 16.35
CA LEU A 46 -5.96 -16.91 17.44
C LEU A 46 -7.35 -16.26 17.40
N GLY A 47 -8.16 -16.51 16.36
CA GLY A 47 -9.46 -15.87 16.17
C GLY A 47 -9.36 -14.36 15.97
N LEU A 48 -8.25 -13.86 15.43
CA LEU A 48 -8.09 -12.45 15.11
C LEU A 48 -8.86 -12.11 13.84
N THR A 49 -9.38 -10.89 13.77
CA THR A 49 -10.25 -10.42 12.68
C THR A 49 -9.53 -10.31 11.34
N ASP A 50 -8.27 -9.86 11.32
CA ASP A 50 -7.49 -9.68 10.08
C ASP A 50 -5.98 -9.52 10.32
N LEU A 51 -5.19 -9.59 9.26
CA LEU A 51 -3.77 -9.28 9.24
C LEU A 51 -3.55 -7.76 9.21
N ALA A 52 -2.67 -7.28 10.10
CA ALA A 52 -2.19 -5.91 10.02
C ALA A 52 -1.25 -5.72 8.83
N LEU A 53 -1.76 -5.12 7.75
CA LEU A 53 -1.00 -4.85 6.52
C LEU A 53 -0.12 -3.60 6.66
N PHE A 54 -0.61 -2.60 7.37
CA PHE A 54 0.09 -1.35 7.64
C PHE A 54 0.02 -1.04 9.14
N THR A 55 1.02 -0.37 9.69
CA THR A 55 1.04 0.02 11.11
C THR A 55 0.70 1.50 11.33
N GLU A 56 0.63 2.27 10.25
CA GLU A 56 0.48 3.72 10.23
C GLU A 56 -0.98 4.15 10.38
N ALA A 57 -1.72 4.40 9.28
CA ALA A 57 -3.10 4.87 9.35
C ALA A 57 -4.04 3.84 9.99
N ARG A 58 -4.90 4.27 10.91
CA ARG A 58 -5.68 3.39 11.78
C ARG A 58 -6.59 2.45 10.98
N TYR A 59 -7.27 2.99 9.97
CA TYR A 59 -8.14 2.21 9.06
C TYR A 59 -7.37 1.22 8.17
N THR A 60 -6.07 1.45 7.94
CA THR A 60 -5.21 0.57 7.13
C THR A 60 -4.59 -0.58 7.94
N ARG A 61 -4.70 -0.54 9.28
CA ARG A 61 -4.28 -1.64 10.17
C ARG A 61 -5.22 -2.83 10.10
N HIS A 62 -6.52 -2.59 10.12
CA HIS A 62 -7.51 -3.64 9.96
C HIS A 62 -8.64 -3.08 9.10
N LEU A 63 -8.65 -3.44 7.82
CA LEU A 63 -9.63 -2.91 6.87
C LEU A 63 -11.07 -3.25 7.27
N SER A 64 -11.24 -4.38 7.94
CA SER A 64 -12.52 -4.81 8.51
C SER A 64 -12.95 -4.06 9.78
N GLN A 65 -12.05 -3.27 10.40
CA GLN A 65 -12.28 -2.55 11.65
C GLN A 65 -12.03 -1.05 11.50
N ALA A 66 -12.38 -0.47 10.34
CA ALA A 66 -12.33 0.97 10.16
C ALA A 66 -13.23 1.67 11.20
N ASP A 67 -12.69 2.72 11.83
CA ASP A 67 -13.35 3.47 12.89
C ASP A 67 -14.31 4.50 12.30
N LEU A 68 -15.62 4.27 12.43
CA LEU A 68 -16.67 5.17 11.93
C LEU A 68 -16.86 6.44 12.78
N HIS A 69 -16.19 6.55 13.94
CA HIS A 69 -16.45 7.58 14.94
C HIS A 69 -15.31 8.58 15.15
N THR A 70 -14.18 8.43 14.45
CA THR A 70 -13.11 9.44 14.50
C THR A 70 -13.51 10.70 13.72
N ALA A 71 -13.37 11.88 14.33
CA ALA A 71 -13.56 13.16 13.65
C ALA A 71 -12.54 13.31 12.53
N PHE A 72 -12.97 13.78 11.35
CA PHE A 72 -12.18 13.76 10.10
C PHE A 72 -11.88 12.36 9.56
N GLN A 73 -12.86 11.46 9.66
CA GLN A 73 -12.94 10.12 9.03
C GLN A 73 -11.69 9.70 8.24
N ASP A 74 -10.88 8.86 8.86
CA ASP A 74 -9.84 8.06 8.21
C ASP A 74 -10.52 7.21 7.12
N HIS A 75 -10.43 7.63 5.86
CA HIS A 75 -11.06 6.96 4.73
C HIS A 75 -10.05 6.68 3.62
N PRO A 76 -10.26 5.64 2.79
CA PRO A 76 -9.47 5.43 1.58
C PRO A 76 -9.25 6.73 0.80
N MET A 77 -8.00 7.04 0.46
CA MET A 77 -7.60 8.29 -0.21
C MET A 77 -7.82 9.59 0.60
N ALA A 78 -7.91 9.52 1.92
CA ALA A 78 -7.94 10.71 2.77
C ALA A 78 -6.65 11.54 2.62
N ILE A 79 -6.78 12.87 2.74
CA ILE A 79 -5.62 13.77 2.80
C ILE A 79 -5.06 13.69 4.22
N GLU A 80 -4.17 12.75 4.44
CA GLU A 80 -3.51 12.51 5.71
C GLU A 80 -1.99 12.40 5.57
N HIS A 81 -1.30 12.30 6.70
CA HIS A 81 0.17 12.21 6.74
C HIS A 81 0.70 10.80 6.42
N PHE A 82 -0.16 9.79 6.46
CA PHE A 82 0.22 8.39 6.32
C PHE A 82 0.10 7.94 4.85
N PRO A 83 1.20 7.58 4.17
CA PRO A 83 1.15 7.14 2.77
C PRO A 83 0.29 5.90 2.53
N SER A 84 0.13 4.98 3.51
CA SER A 84 -0.75 3.80 3.34
C SER A 84 -2.17 4.19 2.98
N GLY A 85 -2.63 5.35 3.43
CA GLY A 85 -3.98 5.78 3.20
C GLY A 85 -4.33 6.02 1.73
N SER A 86 -3.30 6.35 0.92
CA SER A 86 -3.40 6.52 -0.54
C SER A 86 -3.20 5.21 -1.32
N LEU A 87 -2.82 4.12 -0.65
CA LEU A 87 -2.62 2.80 -1.29
C LEU A 87 -3.86 1.91 -1.22
N ILE A 88 -4.82 2.26 -0.36
CA ILE A 88 -6.03 1.49 -0.14
C ILE A 88 -7.20 2.18 -0.82
N SER A 89 -7.87 1.41 -1.69
CA SER A 89 -9.08 1.85 -2.39
C SER A 89 -10.34 1.60 -1.56
N PRO A 90 -11.43 2.36 -1.80
CA PRO A 90 -12.74 2.05 -1.25
C PRO A 90 -13.15 0.60 -1.57
N PRO A 91 -13.84 -0.09 -0.66
CA PRO A 91 -14.27 -1.45 -0.91
C PRO A 91 -15.26 -1.51 -2.09
N PRO A 92 -15.25 -2.59 -2.91
CA PRO A 92 -15.97 -2.63 -4.18
C PRO A 92 -17.48 -2.39 -4.10
N HIS A 93 -18.08 -2.64 -2.94
CA HIS A 93 -19.53 -2.47 -2.70
C HIS A 93 -19.95 -1.01 -2.46
N LEU A 94 -19.01 -0.10 -2.16
CA LEU A 94 -19.27 1.34 -2.00
C LEU A 94 -19.00 2.15 -3.27
N SER A 95 -18.33 1.57 -4.27
CA SER A 95 -17.96 2.24 -5.53
C SER A 95 -19.04 2.13 -6.63
N ARG A 96 -20.32 2.12 -6.27
CA ARG A 96 -21.47 2.06 -7.19
C ARG A 96 -22.14 3.41 -7.36
#